data_AF-A0AAP0JGH5-F1
#
_entry.id   AF-A0AAP0JGH5-F1
#
_cell.length_a   1.000
_cell.length_b   1.000
_cell.length_c   1.000
_cell.angle_alpha   90.00
_cell.angle_beta   90.00
_cell.angle_gamma   90.00
#
_symmetry.space_group_name_H-M   'P 1'
#
loop_
_entity.id
_entity.type
_entity.pdbx_description
1 polymer ?
#
loop_
_entity_poly.entity_id
_entity_poly.type
_entity_poly.pdbx_seq_one_letter_code
_entity_poly.pdbx_strand_id
1 'polypeptide(L)'
;MGSHGEKVSVLLLLCLSAVTIVVVKAEDPYIFFDWNVTYGTISPLGVPQQAILINGEFPGPNINSTTNNNVVVNVFNGLDEPFLLSWNGIQHRKNSWQDGMLGTNCPIPPGQNFTYHFQVKDQIGSYFYFPSTGMQKAAGGFGGLRVNSRLLIPVPFADPEDDYTVMIGDWYSKSHKVLAKYLDSGRALGKPDGVLMNGKTGKEKDQKPLFTMKPGKTYRYRICNIGIKNSLNFRIQDHLMKVVEIEGSHTVQNVYDSLDIHLGQCYSVLVTANKQPKGYYMVASTRFTKYQLYATGLISYEGSKAPPSPKLPAAPTGWAWSLNQFRSFRWNLTASAARPNPQGSYHYGMINITRTFKIVNSVGTANGKLRYGINGASHTDTETPLKLAEYFNVVEKVFKYNGIQDTPPKKTPAQLKLQPVVVNQTFRNFVEIVFENHEKSVQSWHLDGYSFFAVAIEPGRWSPDRRKNYNLLDALSKHTIQVYPKSWAAVLLTMDNAGMWNLRANTLERFYLGQQMYFSILSPARSLRDEYNIPDYWKLCGIVNDLPKPPPYTI
;
A
#
# COMPACT_ATOMS: atom_id res chain seq x y z
N MET A 1 -66.30 25.44 -12.31
CA MET A 1 -64.92 25.79 -12.74
C MET A 1 -63.81 25.15 -11.89
N GLY A 2 -64.07 24.35 -10.84
CA GLY A 2 -63.01 23.77 -9.98
C GLY A 2 -62.33 22.46 -10.46
N SER A 3 -63.02 21.62 -11.24
CA SER A 3 -62.53 20.26 -11.56
C SER A 3 -61.41 20.18 -12.60
N HIS A 4 -61.29 21.17 -13.49
CA HIS A 4 -60.27 21.16 -14.55
C HIS A 4 -58.89 21.60 -14.04
N GLY A 5 -58.83 22.57 -13.11
CA GLY A 5 -57.58 23.03 -12.50
C GLY A 5 -56.90 21.96 -11.66
N GLU A 6 -57.67 21.16 -10.92
CA GLU A 6 -57.14 20.05 -10.10
C GLU A 6 -56.51 18.96 -10.96
N LYS A 7 -57.16 18.56 -12.07
CA LYS A 7 -56.62 17.53 -12.98
C LYS A 7 -55.33 17.97 -13.65
N VAL A 8 -55.21 19.24 -14.04
CA VAL A 8 -53.99 19.80 -14.62
C VAL A 8 -52.87 19.89 -13.58
N SER A 9 -53.17 20.31 -12.34
CA SER A 9 -52.20 20.32 -11.24
C SER A 9 -51.68 18.92 -10.90
N VAL A 10 -52.57 17.92 -10.83
CA VAL A 10 -52.17 16.54 -10.55
C VAL A 10 -51.31 15.97 -11.68
N LEU A 11 -51.63 16.25 -12.93
CA LEU A 11 -50.82 15.84 -14.09
C LEU A 11 -49.44 16.52 -14.09
N LEU A 12 -49.38 17.82 -13.75
CA LEU A 12 -48.13 18.57 -13.64
C LEU A 12 -47.25 18.05 -12.49
N LEU A 13 -47.85 17.73 -11.34
CA LEU A 13 -47.17 17.11 -10.20
C LEU A 13 -46.66 15.70 -10.52
N LEU A 14 -47.42 14.90 -11.27
CA LEU A 14 -46.99 13.59 -11.77
C LEU A 14 -45.87 13.69 -12.82
N CYS A 15 -45.91 14.69 -13.69
CA CYS A 15 -44.82 14.96 -14.62
C CYS A 15 -43.57 15.46 -13.89
N LEU A 16 -43.71 16.36 -12.92
CA LEU A 16 -42.59 16.84 -12.10
C LEU A 16 -41.99 15.73 -11.24
N SER A 17 -42.81 14.82 -10.69
CA SER A 17 -42.33 13.66 -9.93
C SER A 17 -41.68 12.61 -10.83
N ALA A 18 -42.22 12.36 -12.03
CA ALA A 18 -41.59 11.49 -13.02
C ALA A 18 -40.24 12.07 -13.51
N VAL A 19 -40.16 13.38 -13.73
CA VAL A 19 -38.92 14.06 -14.11
C VAL A 19 -37.91 14.07 -12.96
N THR A 20 -38.32 14.24 -11.71
CA THR A 20 -37.40 14.16 -10.55
C THR A 20 -36.90 12.73 -10.30
N ILE A 21 -37.71 11.70 -10.54
CA ILE A 21 -37.29 10.29 -10.45
C ILE A 21 -36.24 9.94 -11.53
N VAL A 22 -36.32 10.55 -12.73
CA VAL A 22 -35.38 10.27 -13.83
C VAL A 22 -34.01 10.96 -13.65
N VAL A 23 -33.91 12.00 -12.81
CA VAL A 23 -32.68 12.82 -12.68
C VAL A 23 -31.82 12.46 -11.46
N VAL A 24 -32.35 11.72 -10.47
CA VAL A 24 -31.55 11.31 -9.30
C VAL A 24 -30.73 10.06 -9.62
N LYS A 25 -29.55 10.25 -10.21
CA LYS A 25 -28.49 9.23 -10.15
C LYS A 25 -27.92 9.22 -8.72
N ALA A 26 -28.46 8.35 -7.86
CA ALA A 26 -28.07 8.22 -6.45
C ALA A 26 -26.71 7.51 -6.23
N GLU A 27 -25.86 7.44 -7.25
CA GLU A 27 -24.59 6.71 -7.21
C GLU A 27 -23.40 7.66 -6.99
N ASP A 28 -22.37 7.16 -6.31
CA ASP A 28 -21.16 7.95 -6.08
C ASP A 28 -20.39 8.21 -7.40
N PRO A 29 -19.63 9.32 -7.51
CA PRO A 29 -18.95 9.69 -8.75
C PRO A 29 -17.94 8.65 -9.25
N TYR A 30 -17.85 8.51 -10.57
CA TYR A 30 -16.87 7.66 -11.24
C TYR A 30 -15.69 8.47 -11.76
N ILE A 31 -14.50 7.89 -11.66
CA ILE A 31 -13.29 8.37 -12.35
C ILE A 31 -12.72 7.23 -13.19
N PHE A 32 -12.39 7.54 -14.44
CA PHE A 32 -11.98 6.56 -15.45
C PHE A 32 -10.54 6.83 -15.89
N PHE A 33 -9.78 5.77 -16.07
CA PHE A 33 -8.42 5.81 -16.58
C PHE A 33 -8.21 4.67 -17.58
N ASP A 34 -7.63 5.01 -18.74
CA ASP A 34 -7.10 4.04 -19.69
C ASP A 34 -5.57 4.06 -19.61
N TRP A 35 -4.99 2.92 -19.25
CA TRP A 35 -3.57 2.77 -19.01
C TRP A 35 -2.96 1.78 -19.99
N ASN A 36 -2.11 2.28 -20.87
CA ASN A 36 -1.26 1.45 -21.72
C ASN A 36 0.06 1.17 -21.00
N VAL A 37 0.28 -0.09 -20.66
CA VAL A 37 1.47 -0.55 -19.94
C VAL A 37 2.46 -1.11 -20.95
N THR A 38 3.58 -0.41 -21.15
CA THR A 38 4.58 -0.77 -22.16
C THR A 38 5.98 -0.72 -21.60
N TYR A 39 6.90 -1.45 -22.22
CA TYR A 39 8.31 -1.17 -22.02
C TYR A 39 8.70 0.16 -22.68
N GLY A 40 9.57 0.91 -22.03
CA GLY A 40 10.22 2.08 -22.60
C GLY A 40 11.61 2.30 -22.02
N THR A 41 12.40 3.18 -22.63
CA THR A 41 13.77 3.47 -22.18
C THR A 41 13.78 4.70 -21.28
N ILE A 42 14.38 4.56 -20.08
CA ILE A 42 14.59 5.64 -19.13
C ILE A 42 16.04 5.65 -18.65
N SER A 43 16.52 6.77 -18.11
CA SER A 43 17.87 6.89 -17.56
C SER A 43 17.91 7.44 -16.11
N PRO A 44 17.25 6.81 -15.12
CA PRO A 44 17.17 7.34 -13.74
C PRO A 44 18.53 7.60 -13.10
N LEU A 45 19.52 6.74 -13.38
CA LEU A 45 20.89 6.84 -12.87
C LEU A 45 21.88 7.36 -13.95
N GLY A 46 21.37 7.99 -15.01
CA GLY A 46 22.17 8.51 -16.13
C GLY A 46 22.50 7.49 -17.22
N VAL A 47 22.24 6.20 -16.99
CA VAL A 47 22.43 5.12 -17.97
C VAL A 47 21.07 4.67 -18.52
N PRO A 48 20.86 4.64 -19.85
CA PRO A 48 19.65 4.11 -20.45
C PRO A 48 19.38 2.65 -20.05
N GLN A 49 18.16 2.37 -19.62
CA GLN A 49 17.68 1.03 -19.30
C GLN A 49 16.20 0.90 -19.68
N GLN A 50 15.77 -0.33 -19.96
CA GLN A 50 14.36 -0.63 -20.18
C GLN A 50 13.61 -0.65 -18.83
N ALA A 51 12.44 0.01 -18.80
CA ALA A 51 11.54 0.09 -17.67
C ALA A 51 10.09 -0.12 -18.12
N ILE A 52 9.21 -0.40 -17.17
CA ILE A 52 7.76 -0.45 -17.37
C ILE A 52 7.20 0.96 -17.17
N LEU A 53 6.57 1.49 -18.21
CA LEU A 53 5.92 2.78 -18.24
C LEU A 53 4.40 2.61 -18.28
N ILE A 54 3.68 3.60 -17.76
CA ILE A 54 2.22 3.68 -17.90
C ILE A 54 1.92 4.95 -18.67
N ASN A 55 1.29 4.83 -19.84
CA ASN A 55 1.06 5.94 -20.76
C ASN A 55 2.34 6.71 -21.13
N GLY A 56 3.49 6.00 -21.19
CA GLY A 56 4.79 6.60 -21.47
C GLY A 56 5.44 7.34 -20.28
N GLU A 57 4.81 7.32 -19.10
CA GLU A 57 5.28 8.03 -17.91
C GLU A 57 6.06 7.14 -16.94
N PHE A 58 7.08 7.72 -16.29
CA PHE A 58 7.78 7.17 -15.14
C PHE A 58 8.18 8.27 -14.13
N PRO A 59 7.76 8.17 -12.85
CA PRO A 59 6.73 7.25 -12.33
C PRO A 59 5.40 7.38 -13.10
N GLY A 60 4.53 6.38 -12.98
CA GLY A 60 3.23 6.38 -13.65
C GLY A 60 2.29 7.49 -13.14
N PRO A 61 1.18 7.74 -13.88
CA PRO A 61 0.26 8.84 -13.61
C PRO A 61 -0.37 8.73 -12.22
N ASN A 62 -0.59 9.86 -11.57
CA ASN A 62 -1.20 9.90 -10.24
C ASN A 62 -2.72 9.73 -10.34
N ILE A 63 -3.29 8.75 -9.63
CA ILE A 63 -4.74 8.69 -9.43
C ILE A 63 -5.10 9.76 -8.39
N ASN A 64 -5.90 10.74 -8.79
CA ASN A 64 -6.44 11.75 -7.89
C ASN A 64 -7.93 11.48 -7.65
N SER A 65 -8.24 10.79 -6.57
CA SER A 65 -9.60 10.40 -6.19
C SER A 65 -10.09 11.20 -4.99
N THR A 66 -11.40 11.27 -4.82
CA THR A 66 -12.05 11.71 -3.58
C THR A 66 -12.68 10.50 -2.90
N THR A 67 -12.80 10.54 -1.57
CA THR A 67 -13.50 9.49 -0.81
C THR A 67 -14.88 9.19 -1.40
N ASN A 68 -15.23 7.91 -1.39
CA ASN A 68 -16.38 7.25 -2.01
C ASN A 68 -16.43 7.25 -3.54
N ASN A 69 -15.48 7.82 -4.27
CA ASN A 69 -15.48 7.66 -5.73
C ASN A 69 -15.33 6.18 -6.13
N ASN A 70 -15.98 5.82 -7.24
CA ASN A 70 -15.72 4.60 -7.98
C ASN A 70 -14.54 4.83 -8.93
N VAL A 71 -13.48 4.06 -8.77
CA VAL A 71 -12.26 4.13 -9.57
C VAL A 71 -12.30 2.98 -10.57
N VAL A 72 -12.24 3.34 -11.86
CA VAL A 72 -12.24 2.39 -12.98
C VAL A 72 -10.96 2.57 -13.78
N VAL A 73 -10.09 1.55 -13.76
CA VAL A 73 -8.81 1.57 -14.47
C VAL A 73 -8.78 0.42 -15.46
N ASN A 74 -8.85 0.73 -16.75
CA ASN A 74 -8.70 -0.23 -17.82
C ASN A 74 -7.22 -0.32 -18.22
N VAL A 75 -6.61 -1.47 -17.93
CA VAL A 75 -5.18 -1.71 -18.10
C VAL A 75 -4.96 -2.54 -19.34
N PHE A 76 -4.31 -1.97 -20.35
CA PHE A 76 -3.85 -2.67 -21.54
C PHE A 76 -2.41 -3.15 -21.32
N ASN A 77 -2.20 -4.47 -21.32
CA ASN A 77 -0.87 -5.06 -21.16
C ASN A 77 -0.14 -5.12 -22.50
N GLY A 78 0.71 -4.14 -22.79
CA GLY A 78 1.62 -4.12 -23.93
C GLY A 78 3.00 -4.73 -23.65
N LEU A 79 3.19 -5.41 -22.51
CA LEU A 79 4.43 -6.15 -22.21
C LEU A 79 4.46 -7.51 -22.92
N ASP A 80 5.64 -8.12 -22.98
CA ASP A 80 5.85 -9.49 -23.46
C ASP A 80 5.66 -10.55 -22.36
N GLU A 81 5.11 -10.15 -21.21
CA GLU A 81 4.93 -10.97 -20.02
C GLU A 81 3.59 -10.67 -19.32
N PRO A 82 3.03 -11.62 -18.54
CA PRO A 82 1.79 -11.37 -17.81
C PRO A 82 1.93 -10.25 -16.78
N PHE A 83 0.85 -9.50 -16.55
CA PHE A 83 0.89 -8.27 -15.74
C PHE A 83 -0.29 -8.19 -14.77
N LEU A 84 -0.03 -7.66 -13.57
CA LEU A 84 -1.04 -7.28 -12.59
C LEU A 84 -0.59 -6.02 -11.86
N LEU A 85 -1.56 -5.19 -11.46
CA LEU A 85 -1.37 -4.08 -10.55
C LEU A 85 -2.04 -4.35 -9.22
N SER A 86 -1.39 -3.89 -8.15
CA SER A 86 -1.96 -3.81 -6.81
C SER A 86 -2.00 -2.38 -6.30
N TRP A 87 -2.93 -2.13 -5.39
CA TRP A 87 -3.30 -0.81 -4.88
C TRP A 87 -2.92 -0.74 -3.40
N ASN A 88 -1.64 -0.46 -3.12
CA ASN A 88 -1.08 -0.54 -1.77
C ASN A 88 -1.88 0.32 -0.79
N GLY A 89 -2.54 -0.33 0.17
CA GLY A 89 -3.32 0.31 1.23
C GLY A 89 -4.78 0.62 0.88
N ILE A 90 -5.24 0.35 -0.35
CA ILE A 90 -6.67 0.36 -0.68
C ILE A 90 -7.32 -0.90 -0.10
N GLN A 91 -8.38 -0.72 0.68
CA GLN A 91 -9.01 -1.80 1.44
C GLN A 91 -9.93 -2.67 0.58
N HIS A 92 -10.31 -2.22 -0.62
CA HIS A 92 -11.18 -2.97 -1.53
C HIS A 92 -12.38 -3.60 -0.81
N ARG A 93 -13.06 -2.84 0.06
CA ARG A 93 -14.09 -3.40 0.94
C ARG A 93 -15.09 -4.24 0.16
N LYS A 94 -15.25 -5.50 0.58
CA LYS A 94 -16.11 -6.54 -0.03
C LYS A 94 -15.64 -7.05 -1.39
N ASN A 95 -14.43 -6.69 -1.84
CA ASN A 95 -14.04 -6.82 -3.24
C ASN A 95 -12.57 -7.20 -3.44
N SER A 96 -12.10 -8.27 -2.79
CA SER A 96 -10.74 -8.82 -3.03
C SER A 96 -10.52 -9.32 -4.47
N TRP A 97 -11.54 -9.32 -5.33
CA TRP A 97 -11.33 -9.50 -6.76
C TRP A 97 -10.41 -8.41 -7.31
N GLN A 98 -10.53 -7.17 -6.83
CA GLN A 98 -9.82 -6.01 -7.39
C GLN A 98 -8.42 -5.79 -6.81
N ASP A 99 -7.98 -6.68 -5.92
CA ASP A 99 -6.73 -6.58 -5.16
C ASP A 99 -5.48 -6.70 -6.06
N GLY A 100 -5.57 -7.55 -7.08
CA GLY A 100 -4.54 -7.67 -8.11
C GLY A 100 -3.28 -8.39 -7.66
N MET A 101 -3.41 -9.39 -6.78
CA MET A 101 -2.35 -10.33 -6.41
C MET A 101 -2.47 -11.63 -7.22
N LEU A 102 -1.38 -12.40 -7.31
CA LEU A 102 -1.41 -13.73 -7.95
C LEU A 102 -2.34 -14.72 -7.23
N GLY A 103 -2.56 -14.56 -5.92
CA GLY A 103 -3.51 -15.36 -5.16
C GLY A 103 -4.97 -14.96 -5.37
N THR A 104 -5.26 -13.78 -5.92
CA THR A 104 -6.63 -13.26 -6.10
C THR A 104 -7.05 -13.14 -7.57
N ASN A 105 -6.10 -12.90 -8.48
CA ASN A 105 -6.35 -12.57 -9.88
C ASN A 105 -5.55 -13.46 -10.84
N CYS A 106 -6.18 -13.81 -11.97
CA CYS A 106 -5.44 -14.27 -13.14
C CYS A 106 -4.65 -13.08 -13.74
N PRO A 107 -3.34 -13.23 -14.01
CA PRO A 107 -2.57 -12.18 -14.67
C PRO A 107 -3.12 -11.80 -16.05
N ILE A 108 -3.02 -10.53 -16.40
CA ILE A 108 -3.42 -10.02 -17.72
C ILE A 108 -2.40 -10.54 -18.74
N PRO A 109 -2.79 -11.38 -19.72
CA PRO A 109 -1.85 -11.87 -20.73
C PRO A 109 -1.32 -10.74 -21.62
N PRO A 110 -0.14 -10.92 -22.24
CA PRO A 110 0.37 -10.01 -23.28
C PRO A 110 -0.68 -9.70 -24.36
N GLY A 111 -0.80 -8.43 -24.74
CA GLY A 111 -1.72 -7.95 -25.77
C GLY A 111 -3.19 -7.91 -25.35
N GLN A 112 -3.53 -8.30 -24.10
CA GLN A 112 -4.89 -8.22 -23.59
C GLN A 112 -5.06 -7.08 -22.58
N ASN A 113 -6.30 -6.81 -22.20
CA ASN A 113 -6.63 -5.84 -21.18
C ASN A 113 -7.43 -6.45 -20.02
N PHE A 114 -7.55 -5.68 -18.95
CA PHE A 114 -8.43 -5.98 -17.82
C PHE A 114 -8.81 -4.68 -17.12
N THR A 115 -10.07 -4.57 -16.72
CA THR A 115 -10.60 -3.40 -16.03
C THR A 115 -10.70 -3.67 -14.54
N TYR A 116 -9.91 -2.94 -13.75
CA TYR A 116 -10.09 -2.83 -12.31
C TYR A 116 -11.23 -1.87 -12.01
N HIS A 117 -12.16 -2.28 -11.16
CA HIS A 117 -13.29 -1.46 -10.73
C HIS A 117 -13.53 -1.61 -9.23
N PHE A 118 -13.13 -0.59 -8.47
CA PHE A 118 -13.28 -0.57 -7.02
C PHE A 118 -13.69 0.80 -6.51
N GLN A 119 -14.34 0.83 -5.35
CA GLN A 119 -14.69 2.06 -4.67
C GLN A 119 -13.71 2.30 -3.51
N VAL A 120 -13.17 3.52 -3.39
CA VAL A 120 -12.27 3.88 -2.28
C VAL A 120 -13.00 4.10 -0.95
N LYS A 121 -14.34 4.03 -0.97
CA LYS A 121 -15.22 4.14 0.21
C LYS A 121 -14.77 5.28 1.13
N ASP A 122 -14.72 5.06 2.43
CA ASP A 122 -14.36 6.00 3.49
C ASP A 122 -12.85 6.16 3.70
N GLN A 123 -12.01 5.78 2.73
CA GLN A 123 -10.58 6.06 2.80
C GLN A 123 -10.29 7.51 2.41
N ILE A 124 -9.37 8.13 3.13
CA ILE A 124 -8.71 9.40 2.79
C ILE A 124 -7.24 9.18 3.13
N GLY A 125 -6.33 9.64 2.30
CA GLY A 125 -4.91 9.46 2.57
C GLY A 125 -4.05 9.41 1.32
N SER A 126 -2.84 8.95 1.55
CA SER A 126 -1.80 8.81 0.54
C SER A 126 -1.47 7.33 0.37
N TYR A 127 -1.59 6.86 -0.86
CA TYR A 127 -1.40 5.48 -1.28
C TYR A 127 -0.60 5.45 -2.58
N PHE A 128 -0.32 4.26 -3.09
CA PHE A 128 0.32 4.08 -4.38
C PHE A 128 -0.09 2.75 -5.00
N TYR A 129 0.11 2.61 -6.30
CA TYR A 129 -0.06 1.34 -6.99
C TYR A 129 1.29 0.85 -7.53
N PHE A 130 1.41 -0.45 -7.75
CA PHE A 130 2.65 -1.07 -8.25
C PHE A 130 2.39 -2.41 -8.95
N PRO A 131 3.29 -2.87 -9.84
CA PRO A 131 3.18 -4.20 -10.44
C PRO A 131 3.42 -5.28 -9.40
N SER A 132 2.49 -6.21 -9.26
CA SER A 132 2.53 -7.26 -8.25
C SER A 132 3.10 -8.59 -8.76
N THR A 133 3.40 -8.69 -10.06
CA THR A 133 3.86 -9.93 -10.69
C THR A 133 5.39 -9.98 -10.79
N GLY A 134 5.97 -11.10 -10.34
CA GLY A 134 7.41 -11.36 -10.42
C GLY A 134 8.26 -10.23 -9.80
N MET A 135 9.26 -9.77 -10.56
CA MET A 135 10.13 -8.66 -10.15
C MET A 135 9.76 -7.33 -10.83
N GLN A 136 8.59 -7.24 -11.47
CA GLN A 136 8.21 -6.09 -12.32
C GLN A 136 8.27 -4.73 -11.61
N LYS A 137 7.92 -4.67 -10.31
CA LYS A 137 8.06 -3.45 -9.49
C LYS A 137 9.48 -2.86 -9.53
N ALA A 138 10.51 -3.69 -9.68
CA ALA A 138 11.90 -3.24 -9.79
C ALA A 138 12.19 -2.47 -11.09
N ALA A 139 11.32 -2.62 -12.11
CA ALA A 139 11.44 -1.96 -13.41
C ALA A 139 10.49 -0.76 -13.55
N GLY A 140 9.77 -0.33 -12.51
CA GLY A 140 8.79 0.77 -12.61
C GLY A 140 7.35 0.29 -12.56
N GLY A 141 6.49 0.87 -13.40
CA GLY A 141 5.05 0.58 -13.44
C GLY A 141 4.28 0.97 -12.17
N PHE A 142 4.88 1.76 -11.29
CA PHE A 142 4.28 2.27 -10.05
C PHE A 142 3.92 3.75 -10.19
N GLY A 143 2.95 4.22 -9.40
CA GLY A 143 2.55 5.62 -9.35
C GLY A 143 1.74 5.94 -8.11
N GLY A 144 1.47 7.22 -7.89
CA GLY A 144 0.74 7.69 -6.71
C GLY A 144 -0.78 7.45 -6.81
N LEU A 145 -1.41 7.24 -5.66
CA LEU A 145 -2.87 7.19 -5.52
C LEU A 145 -3.25 8.06 -4.32
N ARG A 146 -3.91 9.19 -4.59
CA ARG A 146 -4.41 10.10 -3.55
C ARG A 146 -5.90 9.90 -3.40
N VAL A 147 -6.35 9.80 -2.16
CA VAL A 147 -7.77 9.89 -1.83
C VAL A 147 -7.99 11.11 -0.95
N ASN A 148 -8.70 12.09 -1.48
CA ASN A 148 -8.97 13.37 -0.83
C ASN A 148 -10.27 13.31 -0.02
N SER A 149 -10.37 14.21 0.96
CA SER A 149 -11.63 14.47 1.66
C SER A 149 -12.65 15.12 0.73
N ARG A 150 -13.95 14.95 1.03
CA ARG A 150 -15.02 15.73 0.38
C ARG A 150 -15.01 17.16 0.95
N LEU A 151 -15.46 18.14 0.16
CA LEU A 151 -15.44 19.57 0.54
C LEU A 151 -16.09 19.88 1.91
N LEU A 152 -17.13 19.15 2.28
CA LEU A 152 -17.86 19.34 3.55
C LEU A 152 -17.30 18.53 4.73
N ILE A 153 -16.25 17.75 4.49
CA ILE A 153 -15.60 16.93 5.52
C ILE A 153 -14.27 17.60 5.87
N PRO A 154 -14.20 18.33 7.00
CA PRO A 154 -13.01 19.06 7.36
C PRO A 154 -11.85 18.11 7.67
N VAL A 155 -10.66 18.45 7.17
CA VAL A 155 -9.40 17.84 7.61
C VAL A 155 -8.81 18.65 8.77
N PRO A 156 -8.03 18.06 9.68
CA PRO A 156 -7.60 18.74 10.91
C PRO A 156 -6.45 19.75 10.70
N PHE A 157 -6.35 20.37 9.53
CA PHE A 157 -5.35 21.37 9.17
C PHE A 157 -5.92 22.32 8.10
N ALA A 158 -5.36 23.53 8.02
CA ALA A 158 -5.73 24.50 6.99
C ALA A 158 -5.34 24.01 5.60
N ASP A 159 -6.09 24.45 4.58
CA ASP A 159 -5.81 24.09 3.19
C ASP A 159 -4.40 24.56 2.78
N PRO A 160 -3.56 23.66 2.26
CA PRO A 160 -2.26 24.03 1.73
C PRO A 160 -2.42 24.79 0.40
N GLU A 161 -1.42 25.58 0.04
CA GLU A 161 -1.33 26.25 -1.26
C GLU A 161 -1.23 25.25 -2.42
N ASP A 162 -0.56 24.11 -2.19
CA ASP A 162 -0.51 23.00 -3.14
C ASP A 162 -0.27 21.65 -2.42
N ASP A 163 -0.60 20.55 -3.09
CA ASP A 163 -0.51 19.17 -2.61
C ASP A 163 0.25 18.30 -3.61
N TYR A 164 1.43 17.79 -3.21
CA TYR A 164 2.37 17.10 -4.08
C TYR A 164 2.57 15.63 -3.70
N THR A 165 2.81 14.78 -4.71
CA THR A 165 3.23 13.38 -4.53
C THR A 165 4.75 13.34 -4.60
N VAL A 166 5.37 12.71 -3.61
CA VAL A 166 6.81 12.49 -3.52
C VAL A 166 7.06 10.98 -3.39
N MET A 167 7.40 10.33 -4.49
CA MET A 167 7.75 8.93 -4.53
C MET A 167 9.25 8.77 -4.33
N ILE A 168 9.65 8.12 -3.24
CA ILE A 168 11.05 7.81 -2.95
C ILE A 168 11.27 6.30 -2.99
N GLY A 169 12.41 5.85 -3.48
CA GLY A 169 12.70 4.42 -3.55
C GLY A 169 14.12 4.14 -3.97
N ASP A 170 14.64 2.96 -3.64
CA ASP A 170 15.90 2.49 -4.19
C ASP A 170 15.74 1.91 -5.60
N TRP A 171 16.82 1.94 -6.37
CA TRP A 171 16.82 1.53 -7.78
C TRP A 171 18.01 0.62 -8.11
N TYR A 172 17.75 -0.36 -8.97
CA TYR A 172 18.75 -1.25 -9.54
C TYR A 172 18.90 -0.94 -11.03
N SER A 173 20.13 -0.91 -11.52
CA SER A 173 20.42 -0.71 -12.96
C SER A 173 20.21 -1.98 -13.77
N LYS A 174 20.04 -3.13 -13.10
CA LYS A 174 19.74 -4.41 -13.74
C LYS A 174 18.24 -4.53 -13.95
N SER A 175 17.83 -5.04 -15.11
CA SER A 175 16.42 -5.29 -15.42
C SER A 175 15.79 -6.28 -14.44
N HIS A 176 14.47 -6.18 -14.26
CA HIS A 176 13.72 -7.10 -13.40
C HIS A 176 13.90 -8.56 -13.80
N LYS A 177 13.99 -8.86 -15.11
CA LYS A 177 14.30 -10.22 -15.63
C LYS A 177 15.66 -10.74 -15.15
N VAL A 178 16.69 -9.88 -15.10
CA VAL A 178 18.02 -10.27 -14.58
C VAL A 178 17.99 -10.45 -13.07
N LEU A 179 17.29 -9.57 -12.34
CA LEU A 179 17.13 -9.70 -10.90
C LEU A 179 16.38 -10.99 -10.53
N ALA A 180 15.32 -11.33 -11.26
CA ALA A 180 14.60 -12.60 -11.11
C ALA A 180 15.54 -13.81 -11.32
N LYS A 181 16.30 -13.83 -12.42
CA LYS A 181 17.30 -14.90 -12.68
C LYS A 181 18.32 -15.07 -11.55
N TYR A 182 18.73 -13.99 -10.88
CA TYR A 182 19.61 -14.09 -9.72
C TYR A 182 18.92 -14.81 -8.56
N LEU A 183 17.69 -14.41 -8.22
CA LEU A 183 16.91 -15.05 -7.17
C LEU A 183 16.62 -16.52 -7.50
N ASP A 184 16.25 -16.82 -8.74
CA ASP A 184 15.97 -18.18 -9.22
C ASP A 184 17.20 -19.09 -9.21
N SER A 185 18.40 -18.53 -9.30
CA SER A 185 19.66 -19.25 -9.13
C SER A 185 20.04 -19.49 -7.66
N GLY A 186 19.24 -19.00 -6.71
CA GLY A 186 19.49 -19.08 -5.28
C GLY A 186 20.36 -17.96 -4.71
N ARG A 187 20.66 -16.92 -5.50
CA ARG A 187 21.48 -15.77 -5.07
C ARG A 187 20.58 -14.66 -4.53
N ALA A 188 20.88 -14.14 -3.33
CA ALA A 188 20.23 -12.94 -2.81
C ALA A 188 20.60 -11.69 -3.64
N LEU A 189 19.75 -10.66 -3.60
CA LEU A 189 20.10 -9.38 -4.24
C LEU A 189 21.15 -8.64 -3.40
N GLY A 190 22.07 -7.99 -4.10
CA GLY A 190 23.07 -7.11 -3.49
C GLY A 190 22.49 -5.79 -2.99
N LYS A 191 23.35 -4.79 -2.80
CA LYS A 191 22.90 -3.41 -2.61
C LYS A 191 22.28 -2.86 -3.91
N PRO A 192 21.31 -1.94 -3.83
CA PRO A 192 20.88 -1.17 -4.99
C PRO A 192 22.00 -0.26 -5.52
N ASP A 193 21.78 0.30 -6.70
CA ASP A 193 22.72 1.19 -7.37
C ASP A 193 22.47 2.67 -7.05
N GLY A 194 21.23 3.03 -6.71
CA GLY A 194 20.87 4.38 -6.33
C GLY A 194 19.59 4.49 -5.51
N VAL A 195 19.24 5.73 -5.18
CA VAL A 195 17.92 6.13 -4.67
C VAL A 195 17.36 7.11 -5.69
N LEU A 196 16.04 7.09 -5.86
CA LEU A 196 15.28 7.99 -6.71
C LEU A 196 14.26 8.78 -5.87
N MET A 197 13.99 10.00 -6.31
CA MET A 197 12.88 10.85 -5.89
C MET A 197 12.12 11.29 -7.14
N ASN A 198 10.85 10.91 -7.28
CA ASN A 198 10.04 11.11 -8.50
C ASN A 198 10.79 10.69 -9.78
N GLY A 199 11.44 9.53 -9.74
CA GLY A 199 12.19 8.94 -10.87
C GLY A 199 13.58 9.53 -11.13
N LYS A 200 14.04 10.49 -10.32
CA LYS A 200 15.30 11.24 -10.53
C LYS A 200 16.26 11.07 -9.37
N THR A 201 17.56 11.29 -9.62
CA THR A 201 18.60 11.25 -8.56
C THR A 201 18.90 12.62 -7.98
N GLY A 202 18.61 13.70 -8.73
CA GLY A 202 19.00 15.05 -8.37
C GLY A 202 20.44 15.40 -8.76
N LYS A 203 21.08 14.58 -9.59
CA LYS A 203 22.43 14.81 -10.15
C LYS A 203 22.41 15.18 -11.63
N GLU A 204 21.24 15.52 -12.16
CA GLU A 204 21.08 15.90 -13.56
C GLU A 204 21.72 17.27 -13.84
N LYS A 205 22.35 17.44 -15.02
CA LYS A 205 23.08 18.68 -15.38
C LYS A 205 22.22 19.94 -15.35
N ASP A 206 20.95 19.83 -15.76
CA ASP A 206 19.97 20.93 -15.77
C ASP A 206 18.82 20.65 -14.79
N GLN A 207 19.14 20.62 -13.49
CA GLN A 207 18.16 20.30 -12.45
C GLN A 207 17.11 21.41 -12.32
N LYS A 208 15.99 21.25 -13.04
CA LYS A 208 14.78 22.05 -12.79
C LYS A 208 14.27 21.78 -11.37
N PRO A 209 13.72 22.79 -10.67
CA PRO A 209 13.05 22.58 -9.40
C PRO A 209 11.99 21.49 -9.54
N LEU A 210 12.00 20.54 -8.61
CA LEU A 210 10.95 19.54 -8.49
C LEU A 210 9.63 20.20 -8.08
N PHE A 211 9.72 21.21 -7.20
CA PHE A 211 8.60 22.04 -6.75
C PHE A 211 9.04 23.51 -6.61
N THR A 212 8.08 24.42 -6.72
CA THR A 212 8.28 25.86 -6.50
C THR A 212 7.36 26.35 -5.40
N MET A 213 7.91 27.13 -4.46
CA MET A 213 7.21 27.66 -3.30
C MET A 213 7.08 29.17 -3.36
N LYS A 214 5.90 29.68 -3.03
CA LYS A 214 5.62 31.09 -2.75
C LYS A 214 6.04 31.41 -1.31
N PRO A 215 6.79 32.49 -1.06
CA PRO A 215 7.17 32.89 0.29
C PRO A 215 5.96 32.98 1.24
N GLY A 216 6.10 32.44 2.45
CA GLY A 216 5.06 32.46 3.50
C GLY A 216 3.92 31.45 3.33
N LYS A 217 3.79 30.77 2.18
CA LYS A 217 2.75 29.76 1.94
C LYS A 217 3.13 28.39 2.51
N THR A 218 2.12 27.55 2.75
CA THR A 218 2.30 26.19 3.28
C THR A 218 1.89 25.16 2.24
N TYR A 219 2.69 24.12 2.07
CA TYR A 219 2.52 23.08 1.07
C TYR A 219 2.39 21.71 1.72
N ARG A 220 1.61 20.81 1.11
CA ARG A 220 1.52 19.41 1.52
C ARG A 220 2.39 18.54 0.62
N TYR A 221 3.20 17.69 1.23
CA TYR A 221 4.00 16.68 0.52
C TYR A 221 3.62 15.28 1.00
N ARG A 222 3.14 14.45 0.08
CA ARG A 222 2.72 13.06 0.29
C ARG A 222 3.85 12.13 -0.12
N ILE A 223 4.63 11.69 0.85
CA ILE A 223 5.89 10.98 0.67
C ILE A 223 5.67 9.48 0.83
N CYS A 224 5.85 8.72 -0.24
CA CYS A 224 5.68 7.26 -0.25
C CYS A 224 7.00 6.55 -0.56
N ASN A 225 7.38 5.58 0.28
CA ASN A 225 8.53 4.71 -0.01
C ASN A 225 8.10 3.50 -0.85
N ILE A 226 8.31 3.63 -2.15
CA ILE A 226 7.99 2.65 -3.19
C ILE A 226 9.17 1.74 -3.56
N GLY A 227 10.27 1.81 -2.82
CA GLY A 227 11.44 0.99 -3.03
C GLY A 227 11.15 -0.51 -2.92
N ILE A 228 12.20 -1.30 -3.11
CA ILE A 228 12.14 -2.76 -3.08
C ILE A 228 13.05 -3.38 -2.02
N LYS A 229 13.97 -2.62 -1.41
CA LYS A 229 14.91 -3.17 -0.41
C LYS A 229 15.16 -2.30 0.83
N ASN A 230 15.22 -0.98 0.71
CA ASN A 230 15.67 -0.12 1.81
C ASN A 230 14.57 0.76 2.43
N SER A 231 14.64 0.91 3.76
CA SER A 231 14.03 2.05 4.45
C SER A 231 14.83 3.32 4.14
N LEU A 232 14.14 4.45 3.99
CA LEU A 232 14.74 5.73 3.64
C LEU A 232 14.45 6.77 4.71
N ASN A 233 15.37 7.69 4.94
CA ASN A 233 15.15 8.90 5.72
C ASN A 233 14.89 10.07 4.77
N PHE A 234 13.79 10.78 4.98
CA PHE A 234 13.41 11.99 4.25
C PHE A 234 13.58 13.24 5.12
N ARG A 235 14.04 14.33 4.52
CA ARG A 235 14.24 15.63 5.18
C ARG A 235 14.37 16.74 4.15
N ILE A 236 14.19 17.99 4.58
CA ILE A 236 14.29 19.17 3.71
C ILE A 236 15.27 20.15 4.35
N GLN A 237 16.23 20.66 3.59
CA GLN A 237 17.18 21.65 4.07
C GLN A 237 16.47 22.84 4.71
N ASP A 238 16.86 23.15 5.94
CA ASP A 238 16.36 24.24 6.77
C ASP A 238 14.84 24.27 7.01
N HIS A 239 14.07 23.25 6.60
CA HIS A 239 12.62 23.22 6.76
C HIS A 239 12.18 22.09 7.67
N LEU A 240 11.41 22.44 8.69
CA LEU A 240 10.72 21.47 9.54
C LEU A 240 9.47 20.96 8.84
N MET A 241 9.09 19.72 9.16
CA MET A 241 7.96 19.01 8.59
C MET A 241 6.93 18.72 9.67
N LYS A 242 5.73 19.27 9.54
CA LYS A 242 4.60 18.94 10.41
C LYS A 242 3.89 17.71 9.85
N VAL A 243 3.95 16.57 10.54
CA VAL A 243 3.30 15.34 10.07
C VAL A 243 1.79 15.43 10.34
N VAL A 244 0.98 15.27 9.30
CA VAL A 244 -0.49 15.42 9.38
C VAL A 244 -1.27 14.17 8.96
N GLU A 245 -0.63 13.24 8.25
CA GLU A 245 -1.23 11.95 7.89
C GLU A 245 -0.17 10.86 7.74
N ILE A 246 -0.50 9.64 8.14
CA ILE A 246 0.29 8.42 7.93
C ILE A 246 -0.66 7.31 7.47
N GLU A 247 -0.48 6.82 6.25
CA GLU A 247 -1.21 5.67 5.69
C GLU A 247 -2.75 5.76 5.82
N GLY A 248 -3.28 6.97 5.71
CA GLY A 248 -4.69 7.36 5.81
C GLY A 248 -5.16 7.80 7.20
N SER A 249 -4.31 7.70 8.22
CA SER A 249 -4.62 8.17 9.58
C SER A 249 -4.15 9.60 9.79
N HIS A 250 -5.05 10.48 10.26
CA HIS A 250 -4.67 11.84 10.68
C HIS A 250 -3.95 11.79 12.02
N THR A 251 -2.77 12.38 12.08
CA THR A 251 -1.92 12.30 13.27
C THR A 251 -2.12 13.51 14.19
N VAL A 252 -1.78 13.34 15.47
CA VAL A 252 -1.40 14.49 16.30
C VAL A 252 -0.20 15.15 15.63
N GLN A 253 -0.30 16.46 15.37
CA GLN A 253 0.53 17.17 14.39
C GLN A 253 1.90 17.57 14.92
N ASN A 254 2.69 16.57 15.29
CA ASN A 254 4.07 16.76 15.72
C ASN A 254 4.96 17.25 14.57
N VAL A 255 6.02 17.98 14.94
CA VAL A 255 6.96 18.60 14.00
C VAL A 255 8.30 17.88 14.07
N TYR A 256 8.87 17.58 12.90
CA TYR A 256 10.11 16.80 12.76
C TYR A 256 11.09 17.50 11.81
N ASP A 257 12.38 17.29 12.03
CA ASP A 257 13.45 17.70 11.11
C ASP A 257 13.73 16.66 10.02
N SER A 258 13.39 15.40 10.31
CA SER A 258 13.61 14.24 9.44
C SER A 258 12.63 13.13 9.76
N LEU A 259 12.41 12.22 8.82
CA LEU A 259 11.45 11.12 8.94
C LEU A 259 12.02 9.84 8.34
N ASP A 260 12.11 8.78 9.14
CA ASP A 260 12.33 7.42 8.64
C ASP A 260 11.00 6.88 8.08
N ILE A 261 11.00 6.55 6.77
CA ILE A 261 9.87 6.04 6.01
C ILE A 261 10.24 4.64 5.49
N HIS A 262 9.59 3.62 6.03
CA HIS A 262 9.88 2.23 5.70
C HIS A 262 9.20 1.81 4.39
N LEU A 263 9.70 0.74 3.77
CA LEU A 263 9.13 0.19 2.52
C LEU A 263 7.63 -0.01 2.65
N GLY A 264 6.85 0.53 1.71
CA GLY A 264 5.39 0.43 1.67
C GLY A 264 4.66 1.53 2.44
N GLN A 265 5.34 2.40 3.17
CA GLN A 265 4.69 3.47 3.95
C GLN A 265 4.54 4.76 3.15
N CYS A 266 3.46 5.50 3.44
CA CYS A 266 3.17 6.83 2.92
C CYS A 266 2.85 7.80 4.05
N TYR A 267 3.55 8.94 4.12
CA TYR A 267 3.31 10.01 5.10
C TYR A 267 2.92 11.30 4.36
N SER A 268 2.06 12.13 4.95
CA SER A 268 1.89 13.52 4.54
C SER A 268 2.48 14.49 5.55
N VAL A 269 3.20 15.48 5.04
CA VAL A 269 3.75 16.57 5.85
C VAL A 269 3.30 17.92 5.31
N LEU A 270 3.10 18.88 6.20
CA LEU A 270 2.98 20.30 5.89
C LEU A 270 4.32 21.00 6.09
N VAL A 271 4.69 21.82 5.12
CA VAL A 271 5.95 22.59 5.12
C VAL A 271 5.65 24.03 4.72
N THR A 272 6.03 24.97 5.58
CA THR A 272 5.84 26.41 5.33
C THR A 272 7.10 27.01 4.73
N ALA A 273 6.95 27.75 3.63
CA ALA A 273 8.02 28.45 2.94
C ALA A 273 8.44 29.74 3.69
N ASN A 274 8.92 29.59 4.92
CA ASN A 274 9.25 30.69 5.84
C ASN A 274 10.75 31.01 5.94
N LYS A 275 11.59 30.40 5.10
CA LYS A 275 13.02 30.70 5.00
C LYS A 275 13.33 31.76 3.94
N GLN A 276 14.59 32.20 3.92
CA GLN A 276 15.10 33.16 2.94
C GLN A 276 14.82 32.66 1.51
N PRO A 277 14.34 33.51 0.59
CA PRO A 277 14.04 33.08 -0.78
C PRO A 277 15.27 32.59 -1.54
N LYS A 278 15.46 31.27 -1.62
CA LYS A 278 16.51 30.57 -2.39
C LYS A 278 16.12 29.12 -2.67
N GLY A 279 17.02 28.36 -3.28
CA GLY A 279 16.88 26.91 -3.44
C GLY A 279 17.12 26.14 -2.13
N TYR A 280 16.45 25.00 -1.98
CA TYR A 280 16.62 24.06 -0.87
C TYR A 280 16.53 22.61 -1.38
N TYR A 281 17.37 21.71 -0.88
CA TYR A 281 17.26 20.29 -1.20
C TYR A 281 16.29 19.55 -0.27
N MET A 282 15.33 18.86 -0.87
CA MET A 282 14.79 17.62 -0.31
C MET A 282 15.84 16.53 -0.42
N VAL A 283 15.98 15.69 0.59
CA VAL A 283 16.95 14.59 0.62
C VAL A 283 16.24 13.31 1.07
N ALA A 284 16.38 12.25 0.28
CA ALA A 284 16.02 10.90 0.65
C ALA A 284 17.29 10.05 0.69
N SER A 285 17.60 9.40 1.82
CA SER A 285 18.82 8.59 1.95
C SER A 285 18.61 7.26 2.66
N THR A 286 19.40 6.25 2.30
CA THR A 286 19.27 4.91 2.89
C THR A 286 19.47 4.89 4.40
N ARG A 287 18.69 4.05 5.08
CA ARG A 287 18.78 3.79 6.51
C ARG A 287 19.06 2.33 6.78
N PHE A 288 19.63 2.04 7.96
CA PHE A 288 19.90 0.67 8.44
C PHE A 288 20.78 -0.17 7.50
N THR A 289 21.68 0.49 6.78
CA THR A 289 22.61 -0.12 5.82
C THR A 289 24.04 0.30 6.13
N LYS A 290 25.02 -0.47 5.64
CA LYS A 290 26.46 -0.13 5.76
C LYS A 290 26.93 0.90 4.71
N TYR A 291 26.06 1.22 3.76
CA TYR A 291 26.31 2.12 2.65
C TYR A 291 25.28 3.26 2.70
N GLN A 292 25.65 4.42 2.17
CA GLN A 292 24.74 5.55 2.07
C GLN A 292 24.51 5.89 0.60
N LEU A 293 23.31 5.59 0.11
CA LEU A 293 22.80 6.10 -1.17
C LEU A 293 21.78 7.20 -0.87
N TYR A 294 21.66 8.16 -1.77
CA TYR A 294 20.69 9.24 -1.63
C TYR A 294 20.24 9.80 -2.98
N ALA A 295 19.06 10.42 -2.97
CA ALA A 295 18.56 11.30 -4.02
C ALA A 295 18.31 12.69 -3.43
N THR A 296 18.43 13.71 -4.27
CA THR A 296 18.00 15.07 -3.95
C THR A 296 16.88 15.54 -4.87
N GLY A 297 15.96 16.34 -4.32
CA GLY A 297 14.97 17.10 -5.09
C GLY A 297 15.17 18.58 -4.81
N LEU A 298 15.30 19.41 -5.84
CA LEU A 298 15.41 20.85 -5.67
C LEU A 298 14.02 21.45 -5.42
N ILE A 299 13.85 22.20 -4.34
CA ILE A 299 12.74 23.13 -4.15
C ILE A 299 13.26 24.54 -4.36
N SER A 300 12.55 25.37 -5.13
CA SER A 300 12.91 26.77 -5.34
C SER A 300 11.85 27.70 -4.78
N TYR A 301 12.26 28.83 -4.24
CA TYR A 301 11.34 29.94 -3.96
C TYR A 301 11.08 30.73 -5.24
N GLU A 302 9.83 31.11 -5.47
CA GLU A 302 9.45 31.96 -6.60
C GLU A 302 10.23 33.28 -6.59
N GLY A 303 10.69 33.71 -7.77
CA GLY A 303 11.48 34.93 -7.92
C GLY A 303 12.95 34.81 -7.49
N SER A 304 13.39 33.68 -6.93
CA SER A 304 14.79 33.48 -6.53
C SER A 304 15.55 32.53 -7.46
N LYS A 305 16.80 32.89 -7.76
CA LYS A 305 17.78 32.06 -8.48
C LYS A 305 18.95 31.62 -7.59
N ALA A 306 18.93 31.99 -6.31
CA ALA A 306 20.01 31.67 -5.40
C ALA A 306 20.06 30.14 -5.15
N PRO A 307 21.24 29.49 -5.24
CA PRO A 307 21.34 28.05 -5.14
C PRO A 307 21.12 27.56 -3.69
N PRO A 308 20.76 26.26 -3.52
CA PRO A 308 20.77 25.62 -2.21
C PRO A 308 22.18 25.51 -1.62
N SER A 309 22.23 25.32 -0.29
CA SER A 309 23.49 24.98 0.38
C SER A 309 24.00 23.62 -0.13
N PRO A 310 25.30 23.46 -0.42
CA PRO A 310 25.86 22.16 -0.79
C PRO A 310 25.90 21.18 0.39
N LYS A 311 25.81 21.67 1.63
CA LYS A 311 25.81 20.82 2.84
C LYS A 311 24.42 20.22 3.05
N LEU A 312 24.27 18.93 2.75
CA LEU A 312 23.04 18.20 3.01
C LEU A 312 22.86 17.95 4.51
N PRO A 313 21.63 18.03 5.05
CA PRO A 313 21.36 17.61 6.42
C PRO A 313 21.70 16.12 6.57
N ALA A 314 22.19 15.72 7.75
CA ALA A 314 22.49 14.33 8.04
C ALA A 314 21.21 13.57 8.41
N ALA A 315 21.15 12.28 8.08
CA ALA A 315 20.13 11.39 8.62
C ALA A 315 20.53 10.95 10.05
N PRO A 316 19.57 10.60 10.92
CA PRO A 316 19.88 9.99 12.22
C PRO A 316 20.64 8.66 12.04
N THR A 317 21.26 8.16 13.11
CA THR A 317 22.02 6.90 13.13
C THR A 317 21.33 5.85 13.99
N GLY A 318 21.42 4.58 13.60
CA GLY A 318 20.83 3.46 14.36
C GLY A 318 19.30 3.42 14.30
N TRP A 319 18.72 2.32 14.80
CA TRP A 319 17.27 2.09 14.77
C TRP A 319 16.51 2.63 15.99
N ALA A 320 17.21 2.95 17.09
CA ALA A 320 16.59 3.48 18.31
C ALA A 320 15.85 4.81 18.05
N TRP A 321 16.44 5.71 17.25
CA TRP A 321 15.77 6.95 16.83
C TRP A 321 14.46 6.67 16.07
N SER A 322 14.49 5.73 15.12
CA SER A 322 13.32 5.30 14.34
C SER A 322 12.24 4.65 15.23
N LEU A 323 12.64 3.91 16.26
CA LEU A 323 11.71 3.37 17.24
C LEU A 323 11.02 4.49 18.03
N ASN A 324 11.78 5.51 18.45
CA ASN A 324 11.20 6.67 19.14
C ASN A 324 10.28 7.48 18.23
N GLN A 325 10.60 7.60 16.92
CA GLN A 325 9.69 8.17 15.94
C GLN A 325 8.35 7.41 15.92
N PHE A 326 8.39 6.07 15.80
CA PHE A 326 7.16 5.25 15.87
C PHE A 326 6.37 5.52 17.17
N ARG A 327 7.07 5.56 18.31
CA ARG A 327 6.44 5.83 19.61
C ARG A 327 5.85 7.23 19.73
N SER A 328 6.39 8.21 19.01
CA SER A 328 5.89 9.59 19.02
C SER A 328 4.63 9.79 18.18
N PHE A 329 4.34 8.87 17.25
CA PHE A 329 3.14 8.95 16.43
C PHE A 329 1.90 8.57 17.24
N ARG A 330 0.89 9.44 17.15
CA ARG A 330 -0.38 9.33 17.87
C ARG A 330 -1.52 9.68 16.93
N TRP A 331 -2.60 8.93 17.00
CA TRP A 331 -3.78 9.17 16.19
C TRP A 331 -4.54 10.38 16.74
N ASN A 332 -4.98 11.28 15.86
CA ASN A 332 -5.79 12.42 16.30
C ASN A 332 -7.25 11.98 16.49
N LEU A 333 -7.58 11.54 17.71
CA LEU A 333 -8.89 10.97 18.01
C LEU A 333 -10.08 11.93 17.81
N THR A 334 -9.84 13.25 17.77
CA THR A 334 -10.89 14.27 17.55
C THR A 334 -11.08 14.63 16.09
N ALA A 335 -10.15 14.25 15.20
CA ALA A 335 -10.29 14.52 13.79
C ALA A 335 -11.44 13.68 13.19
N SER A 336 -12.26 14.35 12.38
CA SER A 336 -13.14 13.64 11.46
C SER A 336 -12.29 13.01 10.35
N ALA A 337 -12.71 11.82 9.89
CA ALA A 337 -12.18 11.21 8.67
C ALA A 337 -13.28 11.32 7.59
N ALA A 338 -13.36 10.37 6.65
CA ALA A 338 -14.41 10.37 5.63
C ALA A 338 -15.84 10.18 6.14
N ARG A 339 -16.01 9.87 7.44
CA ARG A 339 -17.30 9.81 8.12
C ARG A 339 -17.38 10.93 9.17
N PRO A 340 -18.60 11.40 9.51
CA PRO A 340 -18.80 12.37 10.59
C PRO A 340 -18.30 11.89 11.95
N ASN A 341 -18.21 10.56 12.13
CA ASN A 341 -17.72 9.98 13.38
C ASN A 341 -16.21 10.27 13.55
N PRO A 342 -15.80 10.82 14.70
CA PRO A 342 -14.38 11.02 15.00
C PRO A 342 -13.58 9.71 14.93
N GLN A 343 -12.30 9.82 14.61
CA GLN A 343 -11.37 8.69 14.59
C GLN A 343 -11.35 7.90 15.92
N GLY A 344 -11.56 8.57 17.06
CA GLY A 344 -11.63 7.94 18.38
C GLY A 344 -12.92 7.20 18.73
N SER A 345 -13.91 7.15 17.83
CA SER A 345 -15.19 6.46 18.09
C SER A 345 -15.07 4.93 18.18
N TYR A 346 -13.98 4.35 17.67
CA TYR A 346 -13.73 2.92 17.71
C TYR A 346 -12.71 2.56 18.79
N HIS A 347 -13.19 2.01 19.90
CA HIS A 347 -12.37 1.65 21.06
C HIS A 347 -11.77 0.25 20.96
N TYR A 348 -10.87 0.04 20.00
CA TYR A 348 -10.20 -1.23 19.75
C TYR A 348 -9.53 -1.84 20.99
N GLY A 349 -9.05 -1.00 21.92
CA GLY A 349 -8.43 -1.42 23.18
C GLY A 349 -9.34 -2.14 24.16
N MET A 350 -10.67 -2.01 24.00
CA MET A 350 -11.67 -2.65 24.88
C MET A 350 -12.20 -3.97 24.31
N ILE A 351 -11.77 -4.37 23.11
CA ILE A 351 -12.25 -5.56 22.42
C ILE A 351 -11.36 -6.75 22.76
N ASN A 352 -11.97 -7.85 23.19
CA ASN A 352 -11.23 -9.07 23.52
C ASN A 352 -10.56 -9.68 22.28
N ILE A 353 -9.28 -9.99 22.40
CA ILE A 353 -8.53 -10.70 21.36
C ILE A 353 -9.01 -12.16 21.32
N THR A 354 -9.52 -12.57 20.17
CA THR A 354 -10.07 -13.93 19.96
C THR A 354 -9.03 -14.92 19.48
N ARG A 355 -7.97 -14.46 18.79
CA ARG A 355 -6.89 -15.28 18.24
C ARG A 355 -5.62 -14.45 18.08
N THR A 356 -4.46 -15.05 18.33
CA THR A 356 -3.14 -14.43 18.19
C THR A 356 -2.31 -15.19 17.18
N PHE A 357 -1.85 -14.51 16.13
CA PHE A 357 -0.88 -15.03 15.16
C PHE A 357 0.51 -14.54 15.50
N LYS A 358 1.47 -15.44 15.64
CA LYS A 358 2.87 -15.09 15.79
C LYS A 358 3.62 -15.43 14.51
N ILE A 359 3.90 -14.39 13.73
CA ILE A 359 4.55 -14.44 12.42
C ILE A 359 6.06 -14.25 12.60
N VAL A 360 6.83 -15.31 12.36
CA VAL A 360 8.29 -15.31 12.48
C VAL A 360 8.93 -15.48 11.11
N ASN A 361 9.87 -14.58 10.79
CA ASN A 361 10.65 -14.66 9.57
C ASN A 361 11.40 -16.00 9.49
N SER A 362 11.28 -16.67 8.36
CA SER A 362 12.04 -17.88 8.06
C SER A 362 13.00 -17.63 6.91
N VAL A 363 14.26 -18.02 7.09
CA VAL A 363 15.29 -18.02 6.04
C VAL A 363 15.85 -19.43 5.98
N GLY A 364 15.85 -20.03 4.80
CA GLY A 364 16.32 -21.39 4.60
C GLY A 364 16.50 -21.70 3.13
N THR A 365 16.50 -22.98 2.81
CA THR A 365 16.58 -23.45 1.43
C THR A 365 15.39 -24.33 1.09
N ALA A 366 15.07 -24.45 -0.18
CA ALA A 366 14.23 -25.51 -0.71
C ALA A 366 14.77 -25.89 -2.09
N ASN A 367 14.96 -27.19 -2.33
CA ASN A 367 15.59 -27.70 -3.56
C ASN A 367 16.97 -27.04 -3.82
N GLY A 368 17.77 -26.87 -2.76
CA GLY A 368 19.10 -26.26 -2.82
C GLY A 368 19.15 -24.75 -3.06
N LYS A 369 18.00 -24.07 -3.20
CA LYS A 369 17.91 -22.63 -3.49
C LYS A 369 17.44 -21.85 -2.27
N LEU A 370 17.96 -20.64 -2.09
CA LEU A 370 17.54 -19.71 -1.04
C LEU A 370 16.02 -19.45 -1.10
N ARG A 371 15.36 -19.52 0.04
CA ARG A 371 13.95 -19.19 0.21
C ARG A 371 13.72 -18.37 1.46
N TYR A 372 12.69 -17.53 1.40
CA TYR A 372 12.15 -16.82 2.54
C TYR A 372 10.74 -17.31 2.83
N GLY A 373 10.31 -17.20 4.08
CA GLY A 373 9.04 -17.76 4.51
C GLY A 373 8.54 -17.25 5.85
N ILE A 374 7.41 -17.81 6.26
CA ILE A 374 6.72 -17.55 7.52
C ILE A 374 6.59 -18.87 8.27
N ASN A 375 7.03 -18.89 9.54
CA ASN A 375 6.87 -20.05 10.43
C ASN A 375 7.34 -21.40 9.84
N GLY A 376 8.39 -21.38 9.01
CA GLY A 376 8.97 -22.57 8.36
C GLY A 376 8.38 -22.94 7.00
N ALA A 377 7.34 -22.24 6.52
CA ALA A 377 6.78 -22.43 5.19
C ALA A 377 7.13 -21.26 4.27
N SER A 378 7.39 -21.55 2.99
CA SER A 378 7.67 -20.57 1.95
C SER A 378 6.59 -20.69 0.88
N HIS A 379 5.91 -19.57 0.61
CA HIS A 379 4.77 -19.51 -0.29
C HIS A 379 5.17 -19.79 -1.74
N THR A 380 4.29 -20.51 -2.44
CA THR A 380 4.35 -20.70 -3.89
C THR A 380 3.01 -20.32 -4.50
N ASP A 381 3.03 -19.41 -5.47
CA ASP A 381 1.85 -19.10 -6.26
C ASP A 381 1.43 -20.31 -7.11
N THR A 382 0.14 -20.42 -7.39
CA THR A 382 -0.47 -21.51 -8.15
C THR A 382 -1.02 -20.99 -9.47
N GLU A 383 -1.11 -21.87 -10.48
CA GLU A 383 -1.70 -21.49 -11.77
C GLU A 383 -3.16 -21.04 -11.64
N THR A 384 -3.91 -21.69 -10.73
CA THR A 384 -5.25 -21.25 -10.33
C THR A 384 -5.12 -20.34 -9.10
N PRO A 385 -5.52 -19.07 -9.17
CA PRO A 385 -5.56 -18.18 -8.00
C PRO A 385 -6.33 -18.80 -6.84
N LEU A 386 -5.83 -18.62 -5.63
CA LEU A 386 -6.39 -19.16 -4.39
C LEU A 386 -7.85 -18.76 -4.21
N LYS A 387 -8.18 -17.51 -4.52
CA LYS A 387 -9.55 -17.00 -4.47
C LYS A 387 -10.48 -17.70 -5.48
N LEU A 388 -10.00 -17.96 -6.69
CA LEU A 388 -10.77 -18.72 -7.69
C LEU A 388 -10.96 -20.17 -7.25
N ALA A 389 -9.92 -20.80 -6.69
CA ALA A 389 -10.03 -22.16 -6.17
C ALA A 389 -11.08 -22.28 -5.06
N GLU A 390 -11.16 -21.28 -4.17
CA GLU A 390 -12.17 -21.18 -3.12
C GLU A 390 -13.58 -20.95 -3.70
N TYR A 391 -13.73 -20.00 -4.62
CA TYR A 391 -15.02 -19.67 -5.23
C TYR A 391 -15.63 -20.84 -6.02
N PHE A 392 -14.81 -21.56 -6.78
CA PHE A 392 -15.22 -22.73 -7.58
C PHE A 392 -15.27 -24.05 -6.78
N ASN A 393 -15.02 -24.00 -5.46
CA ASN A 393 -15.02 -25.18 -4.59
C ASN A 393 -14.06 -26.30 -5.06
N VAL A 394 -12.87 -25.91 -5.53
CA VAL A 394 -11.79 -26.82 -5.96
C VAL A 394 -10.54 -26.68 -5.08
N VAL A 395 -10.69 -26.15 -3.86
CA VAL A 395 -9.62 -25.87 -2.90
C VAL A 395 -8.66 -27.05 -2.76
N GLU A 396 -9.18 -28.27 -2.56
CA GLU A 396 -8.36 -29.47 -2.30
C GLU A 396 -7.39 -29.83 -3.44
N LYS A 397 -7.66 -29.35 -4.67
CA LYS A 397 -6.79 -29.54 -5.84
C LYS A 397 -5.68 -28.49 -5.93
N VAL A 398 -5.80 -27.37 -5.20
CA VAL A 398 -4.92 -26.20 -5.34
C VAL A 398 -4.12 -25.93 -4.06
N PHE A 399 -4.76 -25.95 -2.88
CA PHE A 399 -4.11 -25.67 -1.61
C PHE A 399 -4.76 -26.36 -0.42
N LYS A 400 -4.10 -26.30 0.74
CA LYS A 400 -4.65 -26.74 2.03
C LYS A 400 -4.67 -25.56 3.00
N TYR A 401 -5.77 -25.41 3.74
CA TYR A 401 -5.82 -24.41 4.81
C TYR A 401 -4.85 -24.73 5.94
N ASN A 402 -4.44 -23.67 6.63
CA ASN A 402 -3.63 -23.71 7.85
C ASN A 402 -2.32 -24.49 7.66
N GLY A 403 -1.67 -24.28 6.51
CA GLY A 403 -0.35 -24.82 6.20
C GLY A 403 0.76 -24.33 7.15
N ILE A 404 0.48 -23.32 7.98
CA ILE A 404 1.29 -22.85 9.09
C ILE A 404 0.43 -22.79 10.37
N GLN A 405 1.10 -22.88 11.51
CA GLN A 405 0.48 -22.75 12.82
C GLN A 405 0.55 -21.30 13.33
N ASP A 406 -0.40 -20.93 14.18
CA ASP A 406 -0.46 -19.61 14.84
C ASP A 406 0.78 -19.34 15.70
N THR A 407 1.29 -20.40 16.35
CA THR A 407 2.55 -20.36 17.08
C THR A 407 3.67 -20.89 16.18
N PRO A 408 4.80 -20.18 16.04
CA PRO A 408 5.91 -20.62 15.22
C PRO A 408 6.58 -21.87 15.79
N PRO A 409 7.27 -22.66 14.94
CA PRO A 409 8.10 -23.75 15.42
C PRO A 409 9.23 -23.23 16.34
N LYS A 410 9.64 -24.04 17.34
CA LYS A 410 10.71 -23.68 18.29
C LYS A 410 12.02 -23.28 17.60
N LYS A 411 12.30 -23.89 16.44
CA LYS A 411 13.43 -23.56 15.57
C LYS A 411 12.91 -23.45 14.14
N THR A 412 13.39 -22.45 13.41
CA THR A 412 13.12 -22.35 11.98
C THR A 412 13.87 -23.50 11.28
N PRO A 413 13.19 -24.32 10.45
CA PRO A 413 13.84 -25.42 9.75
C PRO A 413 14.80 -24.88 8.67
N ALA A 414 15.91 -25.58 8.46
CA ALA A 414 16.87 -25.21 7.40
C ALA A 414 16.30 -25.46 6.00
N GLN A 415 15.46 -26.48 5.85
CA GLN A 415 14.66 -26.74 4.65
C GLN A 415 13.25 -26.17 4.87
N LEU A 416 12.85 -25.19 4.06
CA LEU A 416 11.52 -24.60 4.13
C LEU A 416 10.53 -25.45 3.33
N LYS A 417 9.30 -25.58 3.84
CA LYS A 417 8.24 -26.27 3.13
C LYS A 417 7.65 -25.35 2.06
N LEU A 418 7.85 -25.69 0.78
CA LEU A 418 7.21 -25.01 -0.34
C LEU A 418 5.75 -25.44 -0.44
N GLN A 419 4.83 -24.48 -0.33
CA GLN A 419 3.39 -24.71 -0.49
C GLN A 419 2.66 -23.37 -0.61
N PRO A 420 1.45 -23.34 -1.19
CA PRO A 420 0.55 -22.22 -0.97
C PRO A 420 0.23 -22.09 0.53
N VAL A 421 0.42 -20.90 1.07
CA VAL A 421 0.19 -20.62 2.50
C VAL A 421 -1.10 -19.83 2.64
N VAL A 422 -2.17 -20.52 3.03
CA VAL A 422 -3.50 -19.94 3.27
C VAL A 422 -3.95 -20.26 4.69
N VAL A 423 -4.37 -19.25 5.44
CA VAL A 423 -4.88 -19.41 6.80
C VAL A 423 -6.34 -18.98 6.84
N ASN A 424 -7.19 -19.88 7.31
CA ASN A 424 -8.62 -19.60 7.46
C ASN A 424 -8.85 -18.73 8.72
N GLN A 425 -9.65 -17.68 8.56
CA GLN A 425 -10.11 -16.80 9.62
C GLN A 425 -11.62 -16.77 9.73
N THR A 426 -12.11 -16.78 10.96
CA THR A 426 -13.52 -16.52 11.24
C THR A 426 -13.84 -15.05 10.96
N PHE A 427 -14.85 -14.84 10.13
CA PHE A 427 -15.36 -13.51 9.80
C PHE A 427 -15.73 -12.73 11.06
N ARG A 428 -15.24 -11.48 11.16
CA ARG A 428 -15.43 -10.52 12.25
C ARG A 428 -14.73 -10.86 13.57
N ASN A 429 -13.82 -11.83 13.60
CA ASN A 429 -12.95 -12.02 14.76
C ASN A 429 -12.02 -10.82 14.93
N PHE A 430 -11.88 -10.36 16.17
CA PHE A 430 -10.85 -9.41 16.56
C PHE A 430 -9.56 -10.16 16.90
N VAL A 431 -8.49 -9.91 16.14
CA VAL A 431 -7.26 -10.70 16.18
C VAL A 431 -6.04 -9.84 16.46
N GLU A 432 -5.03 -10.50 17.00
CA GLU A 432 -3.69 -9.94 17.19
C GLU A 432 -2.73 -10.61 16.23
N ILE A 433 -1.93 -9.81 15.52
CA ILE A 433 -0.80 -10.33 14.72
C ILE A 433 0.50 -9.76 15.30
N VAL A 434 1.36 -10.66 15.75
CA VAL A 434 2.68 -10.38 16.31
C VAL A 434 3.73 -10.79 15.29
N PHE A 435 4.47 -9.81 14.78
CA PHE A 435 5.61 -10.04 13.90
C PHE A 435 6.89 -10.08 14.73
N GLU A 436 7.66 -11.17 14.68
CA GLU A 436 8.99 -11.21 15.29
C GLU A 436 10.09 -11.24 14.24
N ASN A 437 11.03 -10.32 14.40
CA ASN A 437 12.22 -10.24 13.58
C ASN A 437 13.46 -10.72 14.32
N HIS A 438 13.85 -11.95 14.03
CA HIS A 438 15.00 -12.62 14.62
C HIS A 438 16.31 -12.22 13.92
N GLU A 439 16.25 -11.43 12.86
CA GLU A 439 17.36 -11.14 11.97
C GLU A 439 18.10 -9.85 12.35
N LYS A 440 19.11 -9.49 11.55
CA LYS A 440 19.92 -8.27 11.73
C LYS A 440 19.47 -7.09 10.87
N SER A 441 18.55 -7.31 9.93
CA SER A 441 17.97 -6.29 9.05
C SER A 441 16.56 -5.95 9.47
N VAL A 442 16.11 -4.72 9.21
CA VAL A 442 14.70 -4.32 9.38
C VAL A 442 13.82 -5.13 8.42
N GLN A 443 12.64 -5.53 8.88
CA GLN A 443 11.55 -6.01 8.02
C GLN A 443 10.45 -4.96 7.92
N SER A 444 9.66 -5.03 6.85
CA SER A 444 8.42 -4.28 6.70
C SER A 444 7.35 -5.24 6.17
N TRP A 445 6.18 -5.22 6.78
CA TRP A 445 5.05 -6.11 6.48
C TRP A 445 3.84 -5.28 6.04
N HIS A 446 3.10 -5.80 5.06
CA HIS A 446 1.88 -5.20 4.54
C HIS A 446 0.75 -6.21 4.52
N LEU A 447 -0.47 -5.77 4.86
CA LEU A 447 -1.69 -6.55 4.75
C LEU A 447 -2.65 -5.86 3.79
N ASP A 448 -2.94 -6.53 2.67
CA ASP A 448 -3.95 -6.06 1.71
C ASP A 448 -5.35 -6.10 2.33
N GLY A 449 -6.25 -5.24 1.85
CA GLY A 449 -7.66 -5.25 2.24
C GLY A 449 -7.99 -4.70 3.63
N TYR A 450 -6.97 -4.40 4.45
CA TYR A 450 -7.15 -3.99 5.84
C TYR A 450 -6.26 -2.80 6.21
N SER A 451 -6.76 -2.01 7.16
CA SER A 451 -5.90 -1.25 8.08
C SER A 451 -5.97 -1.90 9.46
N PHE A 452 -4.89 -1.81 10.22
CA PHE A 452 -4.75 -2.34 11.57
C PHE A 452 -4.21 -1.27 12.52
N PHE A 453 -4.49 -1.43 13.81
CA PHE A 453 -3.93 -0.61 14.88
C PHE A 453 -2.51 -1.09 15.20
N ALA A 454 -1.50 -0.26 14.95
CA ALA A 454 -0.10 -0.57 15.26
C ALA A 454 0.22 -0.27 16.73
N VAL A 455 -0.08 -1.22 17.62
CA VAL A 455 -0.14 -0.99 19.07
C VAL A 455 1.22 -1.03 19.79
N ALA A 456 2.22 -1.73 19.25
CA ALA A 456 3.54 -1.79 19.87
C ALA A 456 4.67 -2.21 18.91
N ILE A 457 5.87 -1.71 19.19
CA ILE A 457 7.15 -2.24 18.69
C ILE A 457 8.15 -2.22 19.86
N GLU A 458 8.78 -3.34 20.15
CA GLU A 458 9.77 -3.45 21.23
C GLU A 458 10.94 -4.38 20.88
N PRO A 459 12.14 -4.14 21.45
CA PRO A 459 13.24 -5.09 21.37
C PRO A 459 12.92 -6.40 22.09
N GLY A 460 13.55 -7.49 21.64
CA GLY A 460 13.48 -8.80 22.25
C GLY A 460 12.45 -9.73 21.62
N ARG A 461 11.86 -10.59 22.47
CA ARG A 461 10.84 -11.59 22.09
C ARG A 461 9.51 -11.19 22.69
N TRP A 462 8.44 -11.42 21.92
CA TRP A 462 7.10 -11.19 22.41
C TRP A 462 6.64 -12.35 23.29
N SER A 463 6.00 -12.01 24.40
CA SER A 463 5.20 -12.88 25.26
C SER A 463 3.86 -12.21 25.55
N PRO A 464 2.81 -12.96 25.93
CA PRO A 464 1.50 -12.40 26.28
C PRO A 464 1.55 -11.26 27.30
N ASP A 465 2.47 -11.30 28.27
CA ASP A 465 2.65 -10.25 29.29
C ASP A 465 3.02 -8.88 28.70
N ARG A 466 3.50 -8.84 27.45
CA ARG A 466 3.85 -7.59 26.75
C ARG A 466 2.63 -6.77 26.34
N ARG A 467 1.42 -7.33 26.37
CA ARG A 467 0.19 -6.59 26.09
C ARG A 467 -0.03 -5.40 27.03
N LYS A 468 0.55 -5.44 28.25
CA LYS A 468 0.52 -4.30 29.19
C LYS A 468 1.20 -3.03 28.65
N ASN A 469 2.06 -3.16 27.63
CA ASN A 469 2.76 -2.04 27.01
C ASN A 469 2.08 -1.55 25.73
N TYR A 470 0.95 -2.15 25.34
CA TYR A 470 0.28 -1.77 24.11
C TYR A 470 -0.32 -0.37 24.23
N ASN A 471 -0.18 0.42 23.17
CA ASN A 471 -1.00 1.59 23.00
C ASN A 471 -2.41 1.14 22.59
N LEU A 472 -3.33 1.17 23.55
CA LEU A 472 -4.74 0.77 23.38
C LEU A 472 -5.70 1.96 23.27
N LEU A 473 -5.16 3.17 23.20
CA LEU A 473 -5.93 4.42 23.14
C LEU A 473 -5.86 5.04 21.75
N ASP A 474 -4.66 5.37 21.29
CA ASP A 474 -4.44 6.23 20.10
C ASP A 474 -3.33 5.72 19.17
N ALA A 475 -3.15 4.40 19.10
CA ALA A 475 -2.37 3.76 18.04
C ALA A 475 -2.92 4.12 16.65
N LEU A 476 -2.03 4.37 15.71
CA LEU A 476 -2.42 4.68 14.34
C LEU A 476 -3.03 3.46 13.65
N SER A 477 -4.12 3.70 12.90
CA SER A 477 -4.67 2.74 11.95
C SER A 477 -3.94 2.85 10.61
N LYS A 478 -3.24 1.80 10.20
CA LYS A 478 -2.35 1.79 9.03
C LYS A 478 -2.27 0.39 8.39
N HIS A 479 -1.66 0.25 7.22
CA HIS A 479 -1.60 -1.03 6.50
C HIS A 479 -0.18 -1.62 6.41
N THR A 480 0.84 -0.88 6.86
CA THR A 480 2.24 -1.33 6.86
C THR A 480 2.90 -1.20 8.24
N ILE A 481 3.66 -2.22 8.66
CA ILE A 481 4.42 -2.17 9.91
C ILE A 481 5.85 -2.67 9.75
N GLN A 482 6.80 -1.88 10.27
CA GLN A 482 8.19 -2.26 10.34
C GLN A 482 8.50 -3.09 11.59
N VAL A 483 9.52 -3.94 11.51
CA VAL A 483 10.03 -4.71 12.65
C VAL A 483 11.55 -4.59 12.67
N TYR A 484 12.09 -3.93 13.69
CA TYR A 484 13.52 -3.69 13.83
C TYR A 484 14.30 -4.98 14.08
N PRO A 485 15.64 -4.98 13.90
CA PRO A 485 16.47 -6.15 14.18
C PRO A 485 16.32 -6.61 15.63
N LYS A 486 16.15 -7.92 15.84
CA LYS A 486 16.00 -8.53 17.17
C LYS A 486 14.84 -7.93 18.00
N SER A 487 13.76 -7.57 17.32
CA SER A 487 12.58 -6.93 17.90
C SER A 487 11.29 -7.63 17.44
N TRP A 488 10.17 -7.19 18.01
CA TRP A 488 8.83 -7.59 17.59
C TRP A 488 7.93 -6.37 17.40
N ALA A 489 6.86 -6.55 16.64
CA ALA A 489 5.79 -5.58 16.46
C ALA A 489 4.44 -6.28 16.62
N ALA A 490 3.44 -5.61 17.19
CA ALA A 490 2.10 -6.15 17.32
C ALA A 490 1.07 -5.21 16.70
N VAL A 491 0.07 -5.80 16.06
CA VAL A 491 -1.07 -5.10 15.47
C VAL A 491 -2.38 -5.75 15.87
N LEU A 492 -3.44 -4.94 15.98
CA LEU A 492 -4.80 -5.40 16.27
C LEU A 492 -5.73 -5.00 15.13
N LEU A 493 -6.64 -5.89 14.75
CA LEU A 493 -7.64 -5.63 13.71
C LEU A 493 -8.83 -6.59 13.83
N THR A 494 -9.93 -6.19 13.22
CA THR A 494 -11.09 -7.08 12.99
C THR A 494 -10.98 -7.68 11.59
N MET A 495 -11.18 -8.99 11.45
CA MET A 495 -11.23 -9.69 10.15
C MET A 495 -12.63 -9.55 9.50
N ASP A 496 -13.06 -8.31 9.25
CA ASP A 496 -14.41 -7.94 8.80
C ASP A 496 -14.56 -7.67 7.30
N ASN A 497 -13.51 -7.88 6.52
CA ASN A 497 -13.53 -7.77 5.06
C ASN A 497 -13.46 -9.18 4.45
N ALA A 498 -14.62 -9.71 4.04
CA ALA A 498 -14.70 -11.06 3.48
C ALA A 498 -13.93 -11.15 2.14
N GLY A 499 -13.28 -12.29 1.93
CA GLY A 499 -12.47 -12.58 0.75
C GLY A 499 -11.08 -13.13 1.08
N MET A 500 -10.18 -13.06 0.11
CA MET A 500 -8.81 -13.57 0.17
C MET A 500 -7.84 -12.39 0.17
N TRP A 501 -6.99 -12.27 1.20
CA TRP A 501 -6.15 -11.09 1.42
C TRP A 501 -4.70 -11.45 1.71
N ASN A 502 -3.75 -10.81 1.01
CA ASN A 502 -2.33 -11.11 1.12
C ASN A 502 -1.68 -10.38 2.31
N LEU A 503 -0.92 -11.13 3.11
CA LEU A 503 0.06 -10.61 4.08
C LEU A 503 1.46 -10.91 3.54
N ARG A 504 2.27 -9.87 3.29
CA ARG A 504 3.61 -10.04 2.67
C ARG A 504 4.67 -9.15 3.28
N ALA A 505 5.92 -9.56 3.12
CA ALA A 505 7.06 -8.67 3.28
C ALA A 505 7.07 -7.62 2.14
N ASN A 506 7.29 -6.35 2.45
CA ASN A 506 7.44 -5.29 1.44
C ASN A 506 8.80 -5.32 0.73
N THR A 507 9.78 -6.04 1.28
CA THR A 507 11.05 -6.30 0.62
C THR A 507 10.83 -7.27 -0.54
N LEU A 508 11.04 -6.81 -1.78
CA LEU A 508 10.60 -7.54 -2.98
C LEU A 508 11.29 -8.89 -3.15
N GLU A 509 12.59 -9.00 -2.84
CA GLU A 509 13.31 -10.29 -2.91
C GLU A 509 12.70 -11.34 -1.96
N ARG A 510 12.17 -10.90 -0.82
CA ARG A 510 11.55 -11.78 0.19
C ARG A 510 10.16 -12.19 -0.24
N PHE A 511 9.36 -11.23 -0.71
CA PHE A 511 8.05 -11.49 -1.30
C PHE A 511 8.15 -12.49 -2.46
N TYR A 512 9.02 -12.22 -3.44
CA TYR A 512 9.26 -13.07 -4.61
C TYR A 512 9.67 -14.50 -4.24
N LEU A 513 10.50 -14.66 -3.22
CA LEU A 513 10.99 -15.96 -2.75
C LEU A 513 10.08 -16.64 -1.71
N GLY A 514 8.87 -16.14 -1.49
CA GLY A 514 7.81 -16.83 -0.75
C GLY A 514 7.52 -16.32 0.67
N GLN A 515 8.04 -15.16 1.09
CA GLN A 515 7.72 -14.56 2.38
C GLN A 515 6.38 -13.80 2.35
N GLN A 516 5.31 -14.57 2.16
CA GLN A 516 3.94 -14.10 2.10
C GLN A 516 2.98 -15.22 2.52
N MET A 517 1.74 -14.86 2.79
CA MET A 517 0.63 -15.77 3.04
C MET A 517 -0.68 -15.08 2.71
N TYR A 518 -1.77 -15.84 2.67
CA TYR A 518 -3.11 -15.28 2.49
C TYR A 518 -3.99 -15.61 3.69
N PHE A 519 -4.78 -14.64 4.13
CA PHE A 519 -5.93 -14.89 4.98
C PHE A 519 -7.15 -15.11 4.10
N SER A 520 -7.87 -16.20 4.34
CA SER A 520 -9.20 -16.46 3.78
C SER A 520 -10.24 -16.15 4.84
N ILE A 521 -11.15 -15.23 4.52
CA ILE A 521 -12.23 -14.77 5.38
C ILE A 521 -13.55 -15.04 4.64
N LEU A 522 -14.19 -16.15 4.97
CA LEU A 522 -15.49 -16.49 4.38
C LEU A 522 -16.63 -15.96 5.26
N SER A 523 -17.57 -15.23 4.66
CA SER A 523 -18.81 -14.88 5.37
C SER A 523 -19.72 -16.11 5.45
N PRO A 524 -20.20 -16.50 6.64
CA PRO A 524 -21.17 -17.60 6.79
C PRO A 524 -22.46 -17.37 6.01
N ALA A 525 -22.83 -16.11 5.79
CA ALA A 525 -24.06 -15.75 5.08
C ALA A 525 -23.95 -15.85 3.56
N ARG A 526 -22.72 -15.89 3.01
CA ARG A 526 -22.45 -15.91 1.56
C ARG A 526 -23.36 -14.95 0.77
N SER A 527 -23.38 -13.68 1.20
CA SER A 527 -24.30 -12.66 0.67
C SER A 527 -23.59 -11.46 0.07
N LEU A 528 -24.30 -10.76 -0.82
CA LEU A 528 -23.84 -9.50 -1.41
C LEU A 528 -23.63 -8.39 -0.39
N ARG A 529 -24.13 -8.54 0.84
CA ARG A 529 -23.83 -7.61 1.94
C ARG A 529 -22.36 -7.67 2.35
N ASP A 530 -21.76 -8.85 2.35
CA ASP A 530 -20.44 -9.10 2.93
C ASP A 530 -19.33 -9.23 1.88
N GLU A 531 -19.63 -9.77 0.68
CA GLU A 531 -18.67 -9.87 -0.42
C GLU A 531 -19.39 -9.73 -1.78
N TYR A 532 -18.77 -9.08 -2.77
CA TYR A 532 -19.31 -9.00 -4.13
C TYR A 532 -19.05 -10.29 -4.92
N ASN A 533 -19.97 -10.57 -5.84
CA ASN A 533 -19.78 -11.61 -6.84
C ASN A 533 -18.56 -11.34 -7.72
N ILE A 534 -18.00 -12.43 -8.25
CA ILE A 534 -17.04 -12.34 -9.36
C ILE A 534 -17.71 -11.58 -10.53
N PRO A 535 -17.05 -10.58 -11.13
CA PRO A 535 -17.60 -9.89 -12.28
C PRO A 535 -17.83 -10.82 -13.49
N ASP A 536 -18.79 -10.48 -14.36
CA ASP A 536 -19.10 -11.29 -15.54
C ASP A 536 -17.95 -11.32 -16.54
N TYR A 537 -17.24 -10.20 -16.70
CA TYR A 537 -16.05 -10.07 -17.54
C TYR A 537 -14.77 -10.68 -16.92
N TRP A 538 -14.87 -11.29 -15.73
CA TRP A 538 -13.71 -11.81 -15.03
C TRP A 538 -13.04 -12.96 -15.80
N LYS A 539 -11.72 -12.85 -15.97
CA LYS A 539 -10.92 -13.91 -16.61
C LYS A 539 -10.70 -15.06 -15.63
N LEU A 540 -10.96 -16.27 -16.11
CA LEU A 540 -10.63 -17.51 -15.42
C LEU A 540 -9.28 -18.03 -15.92
N CYS A 541 -8.60 -18.86 -15.14
CA CYS A 541 -7.32 -19.47 -15.48
C CYS A 541 -7.06 -20.73 -14.63
N GLY A 542 -6.10 -21.54 -15.05
CA GLY A 542 -5.80 -22.83 -14.42
C GLY A 542 -6.98 -23.80 -14.51
N ILE A 543 -7.20 -24.60 -13.47
CA ILE A 543 -8.15 -25.72 -13.50
C ILE A 543 -9.63 -25.29 -13.55
N VAL A 544 -9.91 -23.99 -13.41
CA VAL A 544 -11.27 -23.44 -13.45
C VAL A 544 -11.60 -22.75 -14.78
N ASN A 545 -10.66 -22.69 -15.73
CA ASN A 545 -10.80 -21.92 -16.97
C ASN A 545 -12.10 -22.24 -17.74
N ASP A 546 -12.44 -23.53 -17.81
CA ASP A 546 -13.56 -24.05 -18.61
C ASP A 546 -14.75 -24.49 -17.72
N LEU A 547 -14.72 -24.16 -16.42
CA LEU A 547 -15.81 -24.51 -15.51
C LEU A 547 -16.93 -23.47 -15.57
N PRO A 548 -18.21 -23.89 -15.48
CA PRO A 548 -19.31 -22.95 -15.34
C PRO A 548 -19.15 -22.15 -14.03
N LYS A 549 -19.40 -20.84 -14.10
CA LYS A 549 -19.36 -20.00 -12.89
C LYS A 549 -20.38 -20.51 -11.86
N PRO A 550 -19.96 -20.68 -10.59
CA PRO A 550 -20.88 -20.96 -9.49
C PRO A 550 -22.03 -19.95 -9.42
N PRO A 551 -23.19 -20.33 -8.85
CA PRO A 551 -24.29 -19.40 -8.64
C PRO A 551 -23.83 -18.14 -7.90
N PRO A 552 -24.28 -16.94 -8.34
CA PRO A 552 -23.96 -15.70 -7.66
C PRO A 552 -24.56 -15.69 -6.25
N TYR A 553 -23.90 -14.98 -5.34
CA TYR A 553 -24.43 -14.65 -4.03
C TYR A 553 -25.72 -13.83 -4.21
N THR A 554 -26.72 -14.14 -3.40
CA THR A 554 -27.99 -13.42 -3.35
C THR A 554 -27.96 -12.35 -2.25
N ILE A 555 -28.93 -11.43 -2.28
CA ILE A 555 -29.13 -10.42 -1.24
C ILE A 555 -29.73 -11.06 0.01
#